data_AF-G9K7K5-F1
#
_entry.id   AF-G9K7K5-F1
#
_cell.length_a   1.000
_cell.length_b   1.000
_cell.length_c   1.000
_cell.angle_alpha   90.00
_cell.angle_beta   90.00
_cell.angle_gamma   90.00
#
_symmetry.space_group_name_H-M   'P 1'
#
loop_
_entity.id
_entity.type
_entity.pdbx_description
1 polymer ?
#
loop_
_entity_poly.entity_id
_entity_poly.type
_entity_poly.pdbx_seq_one_letter_code
_entity_poly.pdbx_strand_id
1 'polypeptide(L)' 'VTYPQTLQCANIQLRSDEECRQVYPGKITPNMLCAGSKEGGKDSCEGDSGGPLICNGTLHGIISWGDFPCG' A
#
# COMPACT_ATOMS: atom_id res chain seq x y z
N VAL A 1 18.92 0.90 10.02
CA VAL A 1 18.14 0.62 8.80
C VAL A 1 18.83 1.35 7.67
N THR A 2 19.00 0.72 6.50
CA THR A 2 19.63 1.34 5.33
C THR A 2 18.58 1.49 4.25
N TYR A 3 18.40 2.70 3.73
CA TYR A 3 17.44 2.99 2.67
C TYR A 3 18.12 2.97 1.29
N PRO A 4 17.40 2.59 0.22
CA PRO A 4 17.93 2.68 -1.13
C PRO A 4 18.20 4.14 -1.51
N GLN A 5 19.28 4.37 -2.25
CA GLN A 5 19.60 5.72 -2.77
C GLN A 5 18.77 6.09 -4.01
N THR A 6 18.21 5.09 -4.69
CA THR A 6 17.40 5.25 -5.89
C THR A 6 15.93 5.07 -5.54
N LEU A 7 15.06 5.88 -6.14
CA LEU A 7 13.61 5.72 -6.03
C LEU A 7 13.18 4.33 -6.54
N GLN A 8 12.36 3.64 -5.75
CA GLN A 8 11.84 2.32 -6.10
C GLN A 8 10.40 2.41 -6.60
N CYS A 9 10.01 1.47 -7.45
CA CYS A 9 8.65 1.34 -7.97
C CYS A 9 8.23 -0.13 -7.91
N ALA A 10 6.98 -0.40 -7.55
CA ALA A 10 6.39 -1.73 -7.56
C ALA A 10 4.99 -1.70 -8.18
N ASN A 11 4.70 -2.68 -9.03
CA ASN A 11 3.35 -2.90 -9.54
C ASN A 11 2.56 -3.76 -8.56
N ILE A 12 1.46 -3.21 -8.08
CA ILE A 12 0.51 -3.82 -7.13
C ILE A 12 -0.93 -3.65 -7.64
N GLN A 13 -1.89 -4.31 -7.00
CA GLN A 13 -3.30 -4.24 -7.37
C GLN A 13 -4.12 -3.58 -6.27
N LEU A 14 -5.11 -2.78 -6.66
CA LEU A 14 -6.18 -2.38 -5.74
C LEU A 14 -6.92 -3.63 -5.24
N ARG A 15 -7.19 -3.65 -3.95
CA ARG A 15 -7.92 -4.73 -3.26
C ARG A 15 -9.31 -4.23 -2.91
N SER A 16 -10.27 -5.13 -2.78
CA SER A 16 -11.61 -4.70 -2.40
C SER A 16 -11.65 -4.25 -0.94
N ASP A 17 -12.56 -3.31 -0.64
CA ASP A 17 -12.86 -2.89 0.73
C ASP A 17 -13.17 -4.06 1.66
N GLU A 18 -13.81 -5.10 1.14
CA GLU A 18 -14.15 -6.32 1.89
C GLU A 18 -12.90 -7.12 2.24
N GLU A 19 -12.00 -7.34 1.28
CA GLU A 19 -10.71 -8.01 1.52
C GLU A 19 -9.88 -7.21 2.53
N CYS A 20 -9.83 -5.88 2.41
CA CYS A 20 -9.16 -5.00 3.36
C CYS A 20 -9.67 -5.15 4.80
N ARG A 21 -11.01 -5.16 4.98
CA ARG A 21 -11.63 -5.27 6.30
C ARG A 21 -11.42 -6.65 6.94
N GLN A 22 -11.23 -7.69 6.15
CA GLN A 22 -10.86 -9.01 6.65
C GLN A 22 -9.44 -9.04 7.20
N VAL A 23 -8.49 -8.39 6.51
CA VAL A 23 -7.08 -8.31 6.94
C VAL A 23 -6.91 -7.33 8.10
N TYR A 24 -7.63 -6.20 8.08
CA TYR A 24 -7.56 -5.16 9.09
C TYR A 24 -8.91 -4.89 9.77
N PRO A 25 -9.43 -5.81 10.61
CA PRO A 25 -10.73 -5.67 11.24
C PRO A 25 -10.86 -4.38 12.06
N GLY A 26 -11.89 -3.59 11.75
CA GLY A 26 -12.22 -2.35 12.48
C GLY A 26 -11.29 -1.16 12.22
N LYS A 27 -10.27 -1.29 11.36
CA LYS A 27 -9.31 -0.21 11.07
C LYS A 27 -9.58 0.53 9.75
N ILE A 28 -10.30 -0.10 8.82
CA ILE A 28 -10.56 0.45 7.49
C ILE A 28 -11.80 1.35 7.51
N THR A 29 -11.64 2.58 7.02
CA THR A 29 -12.71 3.59 6.89
C THR A 29 -13.05 3.85 5.42
N PRO A 30 -14.20 4.49 5.11
CA PRO A 30 -14.57 4.83 3.73
C PRO A 30 -13.60 5.76 2.99
N ASN A 31 -12.67 6.41 3.70
CA ASN A 31 -11.68 7.33 3.13
C ASN A 31 -10.35 6.64 2.79
N MET A 32 -10.28 5.31 2.92
CA MET A 32 -9.06 4.53 2.74
C MET A 32 -9.18 3.61 1.53
N LEU A 33 -8.03 3.29 0.94
CA LEU A 33 -7.87 2.29 -0.11
C LEU A 33 -6.82 1.29 0.37
N CYS A 34 -6.91 0.03 -0.01
CA CYS A 34 -5.77 -0.88 0.07
C CYS A 34 -5.31 -1.32 -1.30
N ALA A 35 -4.00 -1.45 -1.42
CA ALA A 35 -3.34 -1.98 -2.58
C ALA A 35 -2.20 -2.90 -2.13
N GLY A 36 -1.95 -3.96 -2.87
CA GLY A 36 -0.89 -4.91 -2.52
C GLY A 36 -0.83 -6.10 -3.49
N SER A 37 0.06 -7.03 -3.19
CA SER A 37 0.23 -8.31 -3.88
C SER A 37 -0.41 -9.43 -3.08
N LYS A 38 -1.24 -10.30 -3.69
CA LYS A 38 -1.79 -11.48 -2.99
C LYS A 38 -0.70 -12.49 -2.65
N GLU A 39 0.33 -12.54 -3.48
CA GLU A 39 1.49 -13.42 -3.34
C GLU A 39 2.49 -12.89 -2.28
N GLY A 40 2.24 -11.71 -1.72
CA GLY A 40 3.16 -11.01 -0.83
C GLY A 40 4.39 -10.45 -1.54
N GLY A 41 5.34 -9.94 -0.76
CA GLY A 41 6.67 -9.50 -1.20
C GLY A 41 6.71 -8.19 -1.98
N LYS A 42 5.55 -7.52 -2.17
CA LYS A 42 5.45 -6.17 -2.74
C LYS A 42 4.50 -5.35 -1.91
N ASP A 43 5.07 -4.45 -1.14
CA ASP A 43 4.36 -3.51 -0.29
C ASP A 43 5.18 -2.22 -0.21
N SER A 44 4.51 -1.13 0.14
CA SER A 44 5.18 0.05 0.67
C SER A 44 5.75 -0.25 2.06
N CYS A 45 6.73 0.53 2.51
CA CYS A 45 7.28 0.36 3.85
C CYS A 45 7.62 1.71 4.50
N GLU A 46 8.31 1.65 5.63
CA GLU A 46 8.77 2.82 6.37
C GLU A 46 9.52 3.80 5.47
N GLY A 47 9.09 5.06 5.48
CA GLY A 47 9.65 6.13 4.64
C GLY A 47 8.89 6.38 3.31
N ASP A 48 8.02 5.46 2.89
CA ASP A 48 7.23 5.65 1.65
C ASP A 48 5.93 6.45 1.88
N SER A 49 5.56 6.72 3.14
CA SER A 49 4.35 7.47 3.51
C SER A 49 4.25 8.83 2.80
N GLY A 50 3.08 9.12 2.22
CA GLY A 50 2.82 10.28 1.37
C GLY A 50 3.18 10.07 -0.10
N GLY A 51 3.88 9.00 -0.46
CA GLY A 51 4.16 8.63 -1.85
C GLY A 51 2.88 8.25 -2.62
N PRO A 52 2.88 8.39 -3.96
CA PRO A 52 1.68 8.27 -4.75
C PRO A 52 1.31 6.81 -5.08
N LEU A 53 0.01 6.48 -4.97
CA LEU A 53 -0.59 5.32 -5.62
C LEU A 53 -1.18 5.76 -6.97
N ILE A 54 -0.53 5.36 -8.07
CA ILE A 54 -0.96 5.69 -9.43
C ILE A 54 -1.63 4.46 -10.07
N CYS A 55 -2.84 4.63 -10.58
CA CYS A 55 -3.56 3.62 -11.36
C CYS A 55 -3.88 4.20 -12.74
N ASN A 56 -3.44 3.54 -13.81
CA ASN A 56 -3.67 3.97 -15.20
C ASN A 56 -3.33 5.46 -15.45
N GLY A 57 -2.21 5.93 -14.88
CA GLY A 57 -1.74 7.32 -15.02
C GLY A 57 -2.49 8.35 -14.16
N THR A 58 -3.44 7.93 -13.33
CA THR A 58 -4.21 8.81 -12.43
C THR A 58 -3.80 8.58 -10.98
N LEU A 59 -3.70 9.66 -10.19
CA LEU A 59 -3.48 9.58 -8.75
C LEU A 59 -4.76 9.13 -8.04
N HIS A 60 -4.71 7.97 -7.39
CA HIS A 60 -5.86 7.42 -6.67
C HIS A 60 -5.75 7.58 -5.15
N GLY A 61 -4.53 7.65 -4.63
CA GLY A 61 -4.30 7.79 -3.21
C GLY A 61 -2.84 8.04 -2.87
N ILE A 62 -2.57 8.08 -1.56
CA ILE A 62 -1.23 8.23 -1.00
C ILE A 62 -0.97 7.09 -0.03
N ILE A 63 0.30 6.68 0.08
CA ILE A 63 0.73 5.68 1.04
C ILE A 63 0.52 6.25 2.44
N SER A 64 -0.14 5.48 3.32
CA SER A 64 -0.54 5.95 4.65
C SER A 64 -0.05 5.05 5.77
N TRP A 65 -0.36 3.76 5.74
CA TRP A 65 0.07 2.78 6.74
C TRP A 65 -0.10 1.35 6.22
N GLY A 66 0.51 0.39 6.91
CA GLY A 66 0.46 -1.04 6.66
C GLY A 66 0.85 -1.83 7.91
N ASP A 67 1.06 -3.13 7.78
CA ASP A 67 1.54 -3.98 8.88
C ASP A 67 3.08 -4.07 8.92
N PHE A 68 3.61 -4.59 10.03
CA PHE A 68 5.03 -4.91 10.17
C PHE A 68 5.19 -6.42 10.48
N PRO A 69 6.10 -7.15 9.79
CA PRO A 69 7.00 -6.67 8.73
C PRO A 69 6.25 -6.33 7.43
N CYS A 70 6.81 -5.38 6.66
CA CYS A 70 6.30 -5.02 5.34
C CYS A 70 6.43 -6.21 4.36
N GLY A 71 5.47 -6.38 3.44
CA GLY A 71 5.56 -7.30 2.30
C GLY A 71 4.84 -8.64 2.45
#